data_AF-A0A7G2CR40-F1
#
_entry.id   AF-A0A7G2CR40-F1
#
_cell.length_a   1.000
_cell.length_b   1.000
_cell.length_c   1.000
_cell.angle_alpha   90.00
_cell.angle_beta   90.00
_cell.angle_gamma   90.00
#
_symmetry.space_group_name_H-M   'P 1'
#
loop_
_entity.id
_entity.type
_entity.pdbx_description
1 polymer ?
#
loop_
_entity_poly.entity_id
_entity_poly.type
_entity_poly.pdbx_seq_one_letter_code
_entity_poly.pdbx_strand_id
1 'polypeptide(L)'
;MSWVCADCEYENEEADATCAACEAPKPVAAPTAEDDEYHQFKVGEILECADVPNAKLKHLKVRVEAETVLDVVTAATNVAVGQRVVIACEGAVVKGETVVKTNVKGVPSRGMVCDSTMLGWAGGGAGAAVVLPDSYAIGTRPPASRPRPQ
;
A
#
# COMPACT_ATOMS: atom_id res chain seq x y z
N MET A 1 22.22 16.59 18.41
CA MET A 1 21.96 17.85 17.69
C MET A 1 20.92 18.66 18.46
N SER A 2 21.12 19.95 18.73
CA SER A 2 20.11 20.78 19.41
C SER A 2 18.94 21.14 18.48
N TRP A 3 17.76 21.37 19.03
CA TRP A 3 16.58 21.82 18.27
C TRP A 3 16.01 23.11 18.86
N VAL A 4 15.58 24.02 18.00
CA VAL A 4 14.99 25.31 18.39
C VAL A 4 13.48 25.15 18.48
N CYS A 5 12.91 25.56 19.61
CA CYS A 5 11.47 25.55 19.80
C CYS A 5 10.79 26.57 18.87
N ALA A 6 9.78 26.13 18.12
CA ALA A 6 9.02 27.02 17.24
C ALA A 6 8.12 28.02 17.99
N ASP A 7 7.82 27.75 19.26
CA ASP A 7 6.89 28.55 20.08
C ASP A 7 7.63 29.64 20.89
N CYS A 8 8.85 29.35 21.35
CA CYS A 8 9.60 30.25 22.23
C CYS A 8 11.06 30.47 21.82
N GLU A 9 11.48 29.94 20.67
CA GLU A 9 12.84 30.08 20.11
C GLU A 9 13.96 29.54 21.02
N TYR A 10 13.60 28.81 22.09
CA TYR A 10 14.57 28.24 23.02
C TYR A 10 15.32 27.06 22.37
N GLU A 11 16.63 27.01 22.60
CA GLU A 11 17.50 25.92 22.16
C GLU A 11 17.42 24.74 23.14
N ASN A 12 16.92 23.60 22.69
CA ASN A 12 16.73 22.39 23.47
C ASN A 12 17.72 21.30 23.06
N GLU A 13 17.95 20.33 23.93
CA GLU A 13 18.80 19.18 23.61
C GLU A 13 18.04 18.15 22.76
N GLU A 14 18.75 17.33 21.99
CA GLU A 14 18.10 16.32 21.14
C GLU A 14 17.22 15.35 21.92
N ALA A 15 17.68 15.03 23.14
CA ALA A 15 17.04 14.09 24.05
C ALA A 15 15.74 14.63 24.66
N ASP A 16 15.52 15.96 24.60
CA ASP A 16 14.31 16.58 25.12
C ASP A 16 13.14 16.37 24.14
N ALA A 17 12.12 15.67 24.61
CA ALA A 17 10.87 15.46 23.87
C ALA A 17 9.96 16.71 23.88
N THR A 18 10.17 17.61 24.84
CA THR A 18 9.43 18.85 25.04
C THR A 18 10.39 19.99 25.28
N CYS A 19 9.96 21.21 24.99
CA CYS A 19 10.76 22.39 25.22
C CYS A 19 10.96 22.60 26.72
N ALA A 20 12.21 22.77 27.15
CA ALA A 20 12.54 23.00 28.56
C ALA A 20 12.01 24.35 29.10
N ALA A 21 11.69 25.30 28.22
CA ALA A 21 11.22 26.64 28.60
C ALA A 21 9.69 26.79 28.59
N CYS A 22 8.99 26.15 27.66
CA CYS A 22 7.54 26.33 27.50
C CYS A 22 6.73 25.02 27.52
N GLU A 23 7.38 23.88 27.75
CA GLU A 23 6.77 22.54 27.73
C GLU A 23 6.12 22.16 26.38
N ALA A 24 6.26 22.99 25.34
CA ALA A 24 5.74 22.69 24.01
C ALA A 24 6.43 21.44 23.44
N PRO A 25 5.71 20.53 22.77
CA PRO A 25 6.31 19.33 22.19
C PRO A 25 7.36 19.71 21.14
N LYS A 26 8.44 18.94 21.09
CA LYS A 26 9.42 19.04 19.99
C LYS A 26 8.66 18.96 18.67
N PRO A 27 8.91 19.86 17.70
CA PRO A 27 8.40 19.72 16.35
C PRO A 27 9.10 18.51 15.74
N VAL A 28 8.61 17.31 16.07
CA VAL A 28 8.87 16.12 15.31
C VAL A 28 8.28 16.42 13.93
N ALA A 29 9.15 16.48 12.92
CA ALA A 29 8.68 16.41 11.55
C ALA A 29 7.62 15.31 11.51
N ALA A 30 6.44 15.63 10.95
CA ALA A 30 5.33 14.70 10.78
C ALA A 30 5.90 13.31 10.44
N PRO A 31 5.39 12.23 11.07
CA PRO A 31 6.04 10.91 11.09
C PRO A 31 6.61 10.61 9.71
N THR A 32 7.93 10.66 9.57
CA THR A 32 8.57 10.33 8.30
C THR A 32 8.27 8.86 8.08
N ALA A 33 7.55 8.58 7.00
CA ALA A 33 7.12 7.25 6.59
C ALA A 33 8.31 6.41 6.11
N GLU A 34 9.37 6.30 6.91
CA GLU A 34 10.65 5.71 6.53
C GLU A 34 10.86 4.28 7.08
N ASP A 35 9.85 3.66 7.71
CA ASP A 35 9.87 2.22 8.02
C ASP A 35 8.50 1.56 7.80
N ASP A 36 7.73 2.09 6.84
CA ASP A 36 6.40 1.54 6.56
C ASP A 36 6.53 0.41 5.54
N GLU A 37 6.53 -0.84 6.01
CA GLU A 37 6.54 -2.06 5.18
C GLU A 37 5.39 -2.10 4.13
N TYR A 38 4.42 -1.18 4.24
CA TYR A 38 3.30 -0.97 3.32
C TYR A 38 3.31 0.40 2.63
N HIS A 39 4.46 1.07 2.53
CA HIS A 39 4.59 2.32 1.80
C HIS A 39 4.17 2.12 0.33
N GLN A 40 3.23 2.95 -0.17
CA GLN A 40 2.60 2.83 -1.51
C GLN A 40 1.67 1.63 -1.73
N PHE A 41 1.23 0.91 -0.69
CA PHE A 41 0.17 -0.08 -0.82
C PHE A 41 -1.20 0.55 -0.58
N LYS A 42 -2.14 0.30 -1.48
CA LYS A 42 -3.50 0.82 -1.40
C LYS A 42 -4.53 -0.29 -1.59
N VAL A 43 -5.66 -0.18 -0.89
CA VAL A 43 -6.84 -0.98 -1.18
C VAL A 43 -7.45 -0.47 -2.49
N GLY A 44 -7.62 -1.37 -3.46
CA GLY A 44 -8.22 -1.07 -4.74
C GLY A 44 -9.41 -1.97 -5.05
N GLU A 45 -10.37 -1.46 -5.82
CA GLU A 45 -11.55 -2.21 -6.24
C GLU A 45 -11.44 -2.61 -7.72
N ILE A 46 -11.67 -3.89 -8.02
CA ILE A 46 -11.65 -4.40 -9.39
C ILE A 46 -12.90 -3.92 -10.12
N LEU A 47 -12.74 -3.02 -11.09
CA LEU A 47 -13.81 -2.54 -11.94
C LEU A 47 -14.04 -3.45 -13.15
N GLU A 48 -12.95 -3.97 -13.74
CA GLU A 48 -13.00 -4.80 -14.93
C GLU A 48 -11.98 -5.93 -14.82
N CYS A 49 -12.32 -7.09 -15.38
CA CYS A 49 -11.49 -8.29 -15.43
C CYS A 49 -11.53 -8.84 -16.86
N ALA A 50 -10.38 -8.85 -17.53
CA ALA A 50 -10.20 -9.41 -18.87
C ALA A 50 -9.06 -10.44 -18.86
N ASP A 51 -9.15 -11.48 -19.67
CA ASP A 51 -8.09 -12.47 -19.82
C ASP A 51 -7.07 -12.02 -20.87
N VAL A 52 -5.79 -12.14 -20.57
CA VAL A 52 -4.71 -11.74 -21.51
C VAL A 52 -4.52 -12.86 -22.55
N PRO A 53 -4.69 -12.57 -23.85
CA PRO A 53 -4.44 -13.57 -24.88
C PRO A 53 -2.96 -14.00 -24.87
N ASN A 54 -2.70 -15.30 -25.00
CA ASN A 54 -1.36 -15.91 -24.98
C ASN A 54 -0.62 -15.89 -23.63
N ALA A 55 -1.33 -15.69 -22.52
CA ALA A 55 -0.77 -15.85 -21.17
C ALA A 55 -1.82 -16.39 -20.19
N LYS A 56 -1.39 -17.09 -19.13
CA LYS A 56 -2.25 -17.44 -17.99
C LYS A 56 -2.34 -16.27 -17.01
N LEU A 57 -2.64 -15.08 -17.53
CA LEU A 57 -2.68 -13.82 -16.78
C LEU A 57 -4.00 -13.11 -17.06
N LYS A 58 -4.46 -12.34 -16.08
CA LYS A 58 -5.65 -11.50 -16.17
C LYS A 58 -5.24 -10.04 -16.14
N HIS A 59 -5.80 -9.26 -17.04
CA HIS A 59 -5.76 -7.80 -17.02
C HIS A 59 -6.94 -7.31 -16.21
N LEU A 60 -6.63 -6.64 -15.11
CA LEU A 60 -7.60 -6.04 -14.22
C LEU A 60 -7.51 -4.52 -14.30
N LYS A 61 -8.66 -3.85 -14.31
CA LYS A 61 -8.71 -2.43 -13.99
C LYS A 61 -9.10 -2.26 -12.55
N VAL A 62 -8.20 -1.69 -11.76
CA VAL A 62 -8.39 -1.55 -10.32
C VAL A 62 -8.44 -0.08 -9.97
N ARG A 63 -9.55 0.34 -9.38
CA ARG A 63 -9.72 1.68 -8.83
C ARG A 63 -8.97 1.75 -7.50
N VAL A 64 -7.94 2.57 -7.41
CA VAL A 64 -7.17 2.77 -6.17
C VAL A 64 -7.57 4.04 -5.44
N GLU A 65 -8.24 5.01 -6.08
CA GLU A 65 -8.82 6.20 -5.45
C GLU A 65 -10.10 6.61 -6.18
N ALA A 66 -10.81 7.64 -5.71
CA ALA A 66 -12.10 8.07 -6.27
C ALA A 66 -12.08 8.24 -7.81
N GLU A 67 -11.01 8.83 -8.34
CA GLU A 67 -10.85 9.10 -9.79
C GLU A 67 -9.64 8.38 -10.42
N THR A 68 -8.89 7.62 -9.63
CA THR A 68 -7.66 6.96 -10.10
C THR A 68 -7.89 5.48 -10.34
N VAL A 69 -7.85 5.08 -11.61
CA VAL A 69 -7.91 3.68 -12.05
C VAL A 69 -6.56 3.28 -12.61
N LEU A 70 -6.06 2.12 -12.16
CA LEU A 70 -4.81 1.53 -12.61
C LEU A 70 -5.06 0.23 -13.37
N ASP A 71 -4.35 0.07 -14.48
CA ASP A 71 -4.23 -1.20 -15.17
C ASP A 71 -3.23 -2.08 -14.42
N VAL A 72 -3.65 -3.27 -14.04
CA VAL A 72 -2.83 -4.22 -13.30
C VAL A 72 -2.96 -5.60 -13.94
N VAL A 73 -1.85 -6.26 -14.19
CA VAL A 73 -1.83 -7.64 -14.67
C VAL A 73 -1.53 -8.56 -13.50
N THR A 74 -2.34 -9.60 -13.32
CA THR A 74 -2.14 -10.58 -12.24
C THR A 74 -2.22 -12.00 -12.77
N ALA A 75 -1.48 -12.91 -12.12
CA ALA A 75 -1.59 -14.35 -12.32
C ALA A 75 -2.65 -14.99 -11.41
N ALA A 76 -3.18 -14.23 -10.44
CA ALA A 76 -4.18 -14.72 -9.51
C ALA A 76 -5.47 -15.10 -10.25
N THR A 77 -5.97 -16.30 -9.96
CA THR A 77 -7.22 -16.81 -10.55
C THR A 77 -8.44 -16.45 -9.72
N ASN A 78 -8.25 -16.06 -8.45
CA ASN A 78 -9.29 -15.75 -7.48
C ASN A 78 -9.69 -14.26 -7.48
N VAL A 79 -9.64 -13.62 -8.64
CA VAL A 79 -9.97 -12.19 -8.84
C VAL A 79 -11.24 -12.07 -9.66
N ALA A 80 -12.16 -11.21 -9.20
CA ALA A 80 -13.44 -10.94 -9.83
C ALA A 80 -13.81 -9.45 -9.73
N VAL A 81 -14.64 -8.99 -10.66
CA VAL A 81 -15.19 -7.63 -10.64
C VAL A 81 -15.98 -7.38 -9.35
N GLY A 82 -15.83 -6.20 -8.77
CA GLY A 82 -16.45 -5.78 -7.50
C GLY A 82 -15.68 -6.24 -6.26
N GLN A 83 -14.57 -6.97 -6.39
CA GLN A 83 -13.75 -7.35 -5.25
C GLN A 83 -12.77 -6.25 -4.89
N ARG A 84 -12.56 -6.05 -3.58
CA ARG A 84 -11.50 -5.19 -3.05
C ARG A 84 -10.23 -6.01 -2.87
N VAL A 85 -9.14 -5.53 -3.42
CA VAL A 85 -7.83 -6.19 -3.39
C VAL A 85 -6.76 -5.22 -2.94
N VAL A 86 -5.61 -5.75 -2.52
CA VAL A 86 -4.46 -4.90 -2.17
C VAL A 86 -3.57 -4.74 -3.39
N ILE A 87 -3.34 -3.48 -3.78
CA ILE A 87 -2.46 -3.10 -4.88
C ILE A 87 -1.22 -2.42 -4.32
N ALA A 88 -0.07 -2.99 -4.62
CA ALA A 88 1.20 -2.30 -4.50
C ALA A 88 1.36 -1.38 -5.72
N CYS A 89 1.36 -0.06 -5.48
CA CYS A 89 1.55 0.95 -6.52
C CYS A 89 3.04 1.05 -6.90
N GLU A 90 3.34 1.82 -7.96
CA GLU A 90 4.72 2.12 -8.33
C GLU A 90 5.50 2.73 -7.14
N GLY A 91 6.69 2.20 -6.86
CA GLY A 91 7.51 2.59 -5.72
C GLY A 91 7.23 1.80 -4.43
N ALA A 92 6.19 0.96 -4.39
CA ALA A 92 5.96 0.07 -3.27
C ALA A 92 7.04 -1.01 -3.18
N VAL A 93 7.51 -1.34 -1.98
CA VAL A 93 8.50 -2.40 -1.77
C VAL A 93 7.79 -3.66 -1.27
N VAL A 94 7.80 -4.72 -2.08
CA VAL A 94 7.21 -6.01 -1.75
C VAL A 94 8.35 -7.00 -1.53
N LYS A 95 8.53 -7.49 -0.29
CA LYS A 95 9.61 -8.45 0.05
C LYS A 95 11.02 -8.04 -0.40
N GLY A 96 11.30 -6.74 -0.41
CA GLY A 96 12.58 -6.19 -0.86
C GLY A 96 12.69 -5.93 -2.37
N GLU A 97 11.65 -6.19 -3.15
CA GLU A 97 11.56 -5.79 -4.56
C GLU A 97 10.66 -4.56 -4.72
N THR A 98 11.17 -3.52 -5.40
CA THR A 98 10.38 -2.35 -5.72
C THR A 98 9.47 -2.61 -6.91
N VAL A 99 8.18 -2.37 -6.74
CA VAL A 99 7.19 -2.44 -7.82
C VAL A 99 7.42 -1.27 -8.77
N VAL A 100 7.68 -1.59 -10.03
CA VAL A 100 7.84 -0.61 -11.11
C VAL A 100 6.78 -0.84 -12.17
N LYS A 101 6.37 0.23 -12.86
CA LYS A 101 5.51 0.09 -14.03
C LYS A 101 6.21 -0.74 -15.11
N THR A 102 5.55 -1.80 -15.55
CA THR A 102 6.08 -2.70 -16.57
C THR A 102 5.01 -3.07 -17.59
N ASN A 103 5.43 -3.56 -18.75
CA ASN A 103 4.51 -4.08 -19.76
C ASN A 103 4.61 -5.60 -19.78
N VAL A 104 3.55 -6.27 -19.32
CA VAL A 104 3.49 -7.72 -19.28
C VAL A 104 2.77 -8.19 -20.54
N LYS A 105 3.50 -8.82 -21.47
CA LYS A 105 2.94 -9.40 -22.71
C LYS A 105 2.13 -8.39 -23.56
N GLY A 106 2.55 -7.12 -23.58
CA GLY A 106 1.89 -6.05 -24.33
C GLY A 106 0.77 -5.33 -23.56
N VAL A 107 0.49 -5.74 -22.32
CA VAL A 107 -0.46 -5.05 -21.44
C VAL A 107 0.30 -4.23 -20.40
N PRO A 108 -0.02 -2.92 -20.24
CA PRO A 108 0.61 -2.10 -19.22
C PRO A 108 0.13 -2.53 -17.82
N SER A 109 1.06 -2.74 -16.90
CA SER A 109 0.81 -2.98 -15.47
C SER A 109 1.45 -1.86 -14.67
N ARG A 110 0.63 -1.06 -13.99
CA ARG A 110 1.02 0.09 -13.15
C ARG A 110 1.00 -0.22 -11.66
N GLY A 111 1.08 -1.50 -11.34
CA GLY A 111 1.09 -2.01 -9.97
C GLY A 111 1.14 -3.53 -9.98
N MET A 112 1.10 -4.10 -8.77
CA MET A 112 1.05 -5.53 -8.55
C MET A 112 -0.05 -5.85 -7.54
N VAL A 113 -0.86 -6.86 -7.84
CA VAL A 113 -1.82 -7.41 -6.86
C VAL A 113 -1.05 -8.22 -5.84
N CYS A 114 -1.20 -7.87 -4.56
CA CYS A 114 -0.50 -8.56 -3.49
C CYS A 114 -1.27 -9.80 -3.01
N ASP A 115 -0.53 -10.86 -2.70
CA ASP A 115 -1.02 -12.06 -2.04
C ASP A 115 -0.73 -12.00 -0.52
N SER A 116 -1.31 -12.92 0.23
CA SER A 116 -1.15 -12.96 1.69
C SER A 116 0.32 -13.12 2.10
N THR A 117 1.11 -13.85 1.32
CA THR A 117 2.54 -14.05 1.63
C THR A 117 3.35 -12.80 1.33
N MET A 118 2.98 -12.03 0.29
CA MET A 118 3.59 -10.74 -0.02
C MET A 118 3.37 -9.72 1.09
N LEU A 119 2.19 -9.73 1.71
CA LEU A 119 1.84 -8.85 2.83
C LEU A 119 2.32 -9.38 4.20
N GLY A 120 3.02 -10.52 4.26
CA GLY A 120 3.43 -11.11 5.53
C GLY A 120 2.27 -11.67 6.38
N TRP A 121 1.09 -11.85 5.81
CA TRP A 121 -0.08 -12.35 6.54
C TRP A 121 0.01 -13.85 6.80
N ALA A 122 -0.28 -14.24 8.04
CA ALA A 122 -0.41 -15.64 8.42
C ALA A 122 -1.69 -16.27 7.83
N GLY A 123 -1.54 -17.37 7.11
CA GLY A 123 -2.65 -18.13 6.54
C GLY A 123 -3.14 -17.58 5.20
N GLY A 124 -2.68 -18.18 4.12
CA GLY A 124 -3.12 -17.94 2.74
C GLY A 124 -2.14 -18.59 1.75
N GLY A 125 -2.52 -18.70 0.48
CA GLY A 125 -1.72 -19.36 -0.55
C GLY A 125 -0.92 -18.35 -1.37
N ALA A 126 0.36 -18.67 -1.63
CA ALA A 126 1.16 -17.90 -2.59
C ALA A 126 0.46 -17.91 -3.97
N GLY A 127 0.38 -16.74 -4.62
CA GLY A 127 -0.26 -16.58 -5.92
C GLY A 127 -1.79 -16.37 -5.90
N ALA A 128 -2.43 -16.33 -4.72
CA ALA A 128 -3.83 -15.93 -4.60
C ALA A 128 -3.93 -14.46 -4.18
N ALA A 129 -4.63 -13.64 -4.97
CA ALA A 129 -4.87 -12.24 -4.65
C ALA A 129 -5.55 -12.11 -3.30
N VAL A 130 -5.10 -11.18 -2.47
CA VAL A 130 -5.82 -10.85 -1.23
C VAL A 130 -7.11 -10.15 -1.58
N VAL A 131 -8.23 -10.75 -1.19
CA VAL A 131 -9.55 -10.12 -1.27
C VAL A 131 -9.96 -9.62 0.11
N LEU A 132 -10.26 -8.34 0.19
CA LEU A 132 -10.73 -7.63 1.37
C LEU A 132 -12.26 -7.51 1.35
N PRO A 133 -12.91 -7.48 2.52
CA PRO A 133 -14.34 -7.19 2.61
C PRO A 133 -14.65 -5.74 2.25
N ASP A 134 -15.91 -5.50 1.91
CA ASP A 134 -16.44 -4.18 1.51
C ASP A 134 -16.49 -3.14 2.67
N SER A 135 -15.97 -3.51 3.85
CA SER A 135 -15.75 -2.57 4.95
C SER A 135 -14.51 -1.68 4.74
N TYR A 136 -13.56 -2.07 3.88
CA TYR A 136 -12.30 -1.33 3.68
C TYR A 136 -12.39 -0.31 2.57
N ALA A 137 -12.30 0.98 2.88
CA ALA A 137 -12.40 2.04 1.87
C ALA A 137 -11.26 1.97 0.83
N ILE A 138 -11.61 2.21 -0.43
CA ILE A 138 -10.65 2.30 -1.54
C ILE A 138 -9.68 3.44 -1.29
N GLY A 139 -8.39 3.23 -1.59
CA GLY A 139 -7.31 4.20 -1.41
C GLY A 139 -6.72 4.23 0.00
N THR A 140 -7.29 3.49 0.93
CA THR A 140 -6.72 3.36 2.28
C THR A 140 -5.58 2.35 2.31
N ARG A 141 -4.78 2.42 3.36
CA ARG A 141 -3.71 1.46 3.64
C ARG A 141 -4.32 0.07 3.88
N PRO A 142 -3.72 -1.01 3.34
CA PRO A 142 -4.16 -2.36 3.65
C PRO A 142 -3.98 -2.68 5.14
N PRO A 143 -4.78 -3.60 5.70
CA PRO A 143 -4.60 -4.02 7.08
C PRO A 143 -3.26 -4.76 7.26
N ALA A 144 -2.62 -4.60 8.43
CA ALA A 144 -1.38 -5.29 8.76
C ALA A 144 -1.56 -6.82 9.00
N SER A 145 -2.80 -7.32 8.95
CA SER A 145 -3.11 -8.73 9.15
C SER A 145 -4.36 -9.13 8.37
N ARG A 146 -4.45 -10.43 8.04
CA ARG A 146 -5.61 -10.97 7.33
C ARG A 146 -6.89 -10.74 8.12
N PRO A 147 -7.91 -10.04 7.57
CA PRO A 147 -9.19 -9.92 8.23
C PRO A 147 -9.79 -11.33 8.37
N ARG A 148 -10.18 -11.70 9.60
CA ARG A 148 -10.94 -12.95 9.79
C ARG A 148 -12.27 -12.79 9.07
N PRO A 149 -12.70 -13.77 8.26
CA PRO A 149 -14.09 -13.80 7.84
C PRO A 149 -14.95 -13.86 9.12
N GLN A 150 -15.82 -12.87 9.29
CA GLN A 150 -16.85 -12.91 10.34
C GLN A 150 -17.89 -13.98 10.00
#